data_AF-A0A924LTX7-F1
#
_entry.id   AF-A0A924LTX7-F1
#
_cell.length_a   1.000
_cell.length_b   1.000
_cell.length_c   1.000
_cell.angle_alpha   90.00
_cell.angle_beta   90.00
_cell.angle_gamma   90.00
#
_symmetry.space_group_name_H-M   'P 1'
#
loop_
_entity.id
_entity.type
_entity.pdbx_description
1 polymer ?
#
loop_
_entity_poly.entity_id
_entity_poly.type
_entity_poly.pdbx_seq_one_letter_code
_entity_poly.pdbx_strand_id
1 'polypeptide(L)'
;MNKLLLVFAASALLTSCVTTRVGTAKTMDITGQGVMHKPVVVNLDVKQEKVSKTVILKDVTSIDNAKNEVVRDLLREKNADVLVEPSFDSKTKNSTTELTVFGYAATYKNFRNIEEKDIKFLELKPNAMMKADVYTPVADNGKGKGKGLWILLGSLVLTGIILKAAL
;
A
#
# COMPACT_ATOMS: atom_id res chain seq x y z
N MET A 1 7.21 25.28 -48.44
CA MET A 1 7.84 25.36 -47.10
C MET A 1 6.98 26.06 -46.04
N ASN A 2 6.15 27.07 -46.36
CA ASN A 2 5.43 27.87 -45.35
C ASN A 2 4.33 27.13 -44.56
N LYS A 3 3.75 26.04 -45.11
CA LYS A 3 2.71 25.26 -44.40
C LYS A 3 3.29 24.29 -43.35
N LEU A 4 4.55 23.84 -43.52
CA LEU A 4 5.19 22.92 -42.58
C LEU A 4 5.68 23.64 -41.31
N LEU A 5 6.11 24.89 -41.47
CA LEU A 5 6.58 25.75 -40.37
C LEU A 5 5.42 26.11 -39.42
N LEU A 6 4.21 26.26 -39.97
CA LEU A 6 3.00 26.57 -39.21
C LEU A 6 2.51 25.40 -38.34
N VAL A 7 2.69 24.16 -38.81
CA VAL A 7 2.37 22.94 -38.02
C VAL A 7 3.38 22.73 -36.89
N PHE A 8 4.67 23.04 -37.11
CA PHE A 8 5.68 22.97 -36.07
C PHE A 8 5.44 24.03 -34.97
N ALA A 9 5.08 25.26 -35.36
CA ALA A 9 4.73 26.34 -34.43
C ALA A 9 3.47 26.05 -33.60
N ALA A 10 2.46 25.37 -34.17
CA ALA A 10 1.25 24.99 -33.44
C ALA A 10 1.47 23.90 -32.38
N SER A 11 2.46 23.01 -32.58
CA SER A 11 2.78 21.94 -31.62
C SER A 11 3.48 22.44 -30.34
N ALA A 12 4.08 23.64 -30.39
CA ALA A 12 4.80 24.22 -29.25
C ALA A 12 3.87 24.82 -28.17
N LEU A 13 2.57 24.96 -28.45
CA LEU A 13 1.60 25.60 -27.54
C LEU A 13 0.89 24.61 -26.60
N LEU A 14 1.16 23.30 -26.71
CA LEU A 14 0.56 22.27 -25.85
C LEU A 14 1.39 21.92 -24.61
N THR A 15 2.35 22.77 -24.22
CA THR A 15 3.07 22.60 -22.95
C THR A 15 2.10 22.89 -21.80
N SER A 16 1.43 21.84 -21.35
CA SER A 16 0.62 21.80 -20.14
C SER A 16 1.41 22.40 -18.97
N CYS A 17 0.96 23.54 -18.46
CA CYS A 17 1.39 24.04 -17.16
C CYS A 17 0.84 23.08 -16.09
N VAL A 18 1.69 22.17 -15.61
CA VAL A 18 1.40 21.39 -14.41
C VAL A 18 1.42 22.35 -13.23
N THR A 19 0.25 22.61 -12.64
CA THR A 19 0.17 23.34 -11.36
C THR A 19 0.68 22.44 -10.24
N THR A 20 1.97 22.49 -9.96
CA THR A 20 2.57 21.86 -8.79
C THR A 20 2.07 22.56 -7.53
N ARG A 21 1.26 21.86 -6.73
CA ARG A 21 0.95 22.28 -5.35
C ARG A 21 2.17 21.97 -4.48
N VAL A 22 2.96 22.99 -4.16
CA VAL A 22 4.07 22.87 -3.22
C VAL A 22 3.53 23.11 -1.82
N GLY A 23 3.27 22.04 -1.09
CA GLY A 23 3.00 22.11 0.35
C GLY A 23 4.33 22.11 1.11
N THR A 24 4.67 23.20 1.79
CA THR A 24 5.83 23.21 2.68
C THR A 24 5.39 22.70 4.05
N ALA A 25 5.62 21.43 4.33
CA ALA A 25 5.52 20.90 5.68
C ALA A 25 6.89 21.01 6.35
N LYS A 26 6.95 21.60 7.55
CA LYS A 26 8.13 21.46 8.41
C LYS A 26 8.13 20.02 8.91
N THR A 27 8.98 19.19 8.32
CA THR A 27 9.22 17.83 8.77
C THR A 27 10.57 17.79 9.47
N MET A 28 10.66 17.01 10.53
CA MET A 28 11.91 16.73 11.23
C MET A 28 11.99 15.21 11.33
N ASP A 29 13.09 14.64 10.82
CA ASP A 29 13.33 13.22 10.95
C ASP A 29 13.59 12.90 12.43
N ILE A 30 12.76 12.01 12.99
CA ILE A 30 12.99 11.50 14.34
C ILE A 30 14.09 10.46 14.24
N THR A 31 15.34 10.91 14.36
CA THR A 31 16.52 10.07 14.31
C THR A 31 16.83 9.53 15.71
N GLY A 32 16.81 8.19 15.86
CA GLY A 32 17.08 7.48 17.13
C GLY A 32 15.84 7.23 18.01
N GLN A 33 16.05 6.71 19.23
CA GLN A 33 15.00 6.40 20.23
C GLN A 33 14.24 7.64 20.78
N GLY A 34 14.32 8.80 20.12
CA GLY A 34 13.86 10.10 20.62
C GLY A 34 12.35 10.24 20.81
N VAL A 35 11.55 9.32 20.26
CA VAL A 35 10.11 9.22 20.54
C VAL A 35 9.78 7.84 21.07
N MET A 36 9.47 7.80 22.37
CA MET A 36 8.88 6.66 23.03
C MET A 36 7.39 6.61 22.69
N HIS A 37 7.00 5.72 21.79
CA HIS A 37 5.59 5.43 21.53
C HIS A 37 4.99 4.73 22.75
N LYS A 38 4.03 5.39 23.42
CA LYS A 38 3.24 4.74 24.47
C LYS A 38 2.22 3.82 23.80
N PRO A 39 2.12 2.54 24.22
CA PRO A 39 1.09 1.66 23.70
C PRO A 39 -0.29 2.18 24.12
N VAL A 40 -1.25 2.03 23.20
CA VAL A 40 -2.67 2.28 23.47
C VAL A 40 -3.31 0.95 23.85
N VAL A 41 -4.03 0.94 24.95
CA VAL A 41 -4.84 -0.19 25.39
C VAL A 41 -6.26 0.02 24.86
N VAL A 42 -6.84 -1.04 24.31
CA VAL A 42 -8.20 -1.03 23.78
C VAL A 42 -8.92 -2.29 24.25
N ASN A 43 -10.20 -2.14 24.55
CA ASN A 43 -11.06 -3.27 24.84
C ASN A 43 -11.60 -3.80 23.52
N LEU A 44 -11.51 -5.11 23.32
CA LEU A 44 -12.18 -5.78 22.21
C LEU A 44 -13.51 -6.32 22.70
N ASP A 45 -14.62 -5.77 22.21
CA ASP A 45 -15.97 -6.24 22.51
C ASP A 45 -16.35 -7.34 21.52
N VAL A 46 -16.15 -8.59 21.93
CA VAL A 46 -16.38 -9.78 21.10
C VAL A 46 -17.81 -10.26 21.28
N LYS A 47 -18.58 -10.28 20.20
CA LYS A 47 -19.95 -10.83 20.22
C LYS A 47 -19.88 -12.35 20.43
N GLN A 48 -20.74 -12.87 21.31
CA GLN A 48 -20.81 -14.31 21.60
C GLN A 48 -21.35 -15.14 20.43
N GLU A 49 -22.13 -14.51 19.54
CA GLU A 49 -22.69 -15.18 18.37
C GLU A 49 -21.63 -15.33 17.27
N LYS A 50 -21.48 -16.56 16.78
CA LYS A 50 -20.63 -16.85 15.62
C LYS A 50 -21.34 -16.39 14.35
N VAL A 51 -20.66 -15.57 13.57
CA VAL A 51 -21.14 -15.10 12.26
C VAL A 51 -20.49 -15.91 11.15
N SER A 52 -21.18 -16.02 10.01
CA SER A 52 -20.62 -16.67 8.82
C SER A 52 -21.07 -16.00 7.53
N LYS A 53 -20.29 -16.21 6.47
CA LYS A 53 -20.60 -15.83 5.10
C LYS A 53 -20.08 -16.87 4.13
N THR A 54 -20.96 -17.33 3.23
CA THR A 54 -20.61 -18.24 2.14
C THR A 54 -20.71 -17.51 0.81
N VAL A 55 -19.72 -17.67 -0.04
CA VAL A 55 -19.68 -17.14 -1.41
C VAL A 55 -19.28 -18.23 -2.40
N ILE A 56 -19.75 -18.11 -3.64
CA ILE A 56 -19.34 -18.95 -4.75
C ILE A 56 -18.52 -18.10 -5.70
N LEU A 57 -17.25 -18.47 -5.89
CA LEU A 57 -16.28 -17.74 -6.69
C LEU A 57 -15.88 -18.58 -7.89
N LYS A 58 -15.73 -17.97 -9.06
CA LYS A 58 -15.20 -18.62 -10.26
C LYS A 58 -13.75 -18.20 -10.49
N ASP A 59 -12.95 -19.13 -10.98
CA ASP A 59 -11.58 -18.89 -11.43
C ASP A 59 -10.71 -18.17 -10.37
N VAL A 60 -10.79 -18.64 -9.13
CA VAL A 60 -10.01 -18.09 -8.00
C VAL A 60 -8.52 -18.28 -8.25
N THR A 61 -7.81 -17.16 -8.42
CA THR A 61 -6.35 -17.15 -8.65
C THR A 61 -5.53 -17.24 -7.36
N SER A 62 -6.07 -16.73 -6.25
CA SER A 62 -5.47 -16.82 -4.91
C SER A 62 -6.56 -17.03 -3.87
N ILE A 63 -6.53 -18.19 -3.21
CA ILE A 63 -7.50 -18.53 -2.17
C ILE A 63 -7.37 -17.62 -0.96
N ASP A 64 -6.18 -17.15 -0.62
CA ASP A 64 -5.95 -16.28 0.53
C ASP A 64 -6.49 -14.87 0.29
N ASN A 65 -6.36 -14.35 -0.93
CA ASN A 65 -7.00 -13.08 -1.30
C ASN A 65 -8.52 -13.20 -1.25
N ALA A 66 -9.08 -14.31 -1.76
CA ALA A 66 -10.51 -14.60 -1.67
C ALA A 66 -10.99 -14.69 -0.21
N LYS A 67 -10.27 -15.38 0.66
CA LYS A 67 -10.56 -15.43 2.11
C LYS A 67 -10.59 -14.03 2.73
N ASN A 68 -9.57 -13.21 2.46
CA ASN A 68 -9.50 -11.84 3.00
C ASN A 68 -10.64 -10.95 2.49
N GLU A 69 -11.02 -11.09 1.23
CA GLU A 69 -12.16 -10.38 0.66
C GLU A 69 -13.48 -10.78 1.33
N VAL A 70 -13.71 -12.07 1.55
CA VAL A 70 -14.92 -12.54 2.22
C VAL A 70 -14.95 -12.12 3.69
N VAL A 71 -13.80 -12.12 4.39
CA VAL A 71 -13.67 -11.57 5.75
C VAL A 71 -14.04 -10.09 5.76
N ARG A 72 -13.48 -9.29 4.85
CA ARG A 72 -13.77 -7.85 4.74
C ARG A 72 -15.26 -7.60 4.53
N ASP A 73 -15.89 -8.37 3.65
CA ASP A 73 -17.30 -8.19 3.34
C ASP A 73 -18.20 -8.64 4.51
N LEU A 74 -17.86 -9.74 5.19
CA LEU A 74 -18.56 -10.19 6.40
C LEU A 74 -18.45 -9.15 7.53
N LEU A 75 -17.28 -8.55 7.73
CA LEU A 75 -17.09 -7.49 8.72
C LEU A 75 -17.93 -6.25 8.41
N ARG A 76 -17.99 -5.84 7.13
CA ARG A 76 -18.85 -4.74 6.69
C ARG A 76 -20.32 -5.02 6.96
N GLU A 77 -20.81 -6.22 6.63
CA GLU A 77 -22.21 -6.62 6.89
C GLU A 77 -22.55 -6.65 8.38
N LYS A 78 -21.59 -7.02 9.23
CA LYS A 78 -21.79 -7.14 10.68
C LYS A 78 -21.44 -5.86 11.45
N ASN A 79 -21.04 -4.79 10.75
CA ASN A 79 -20.56 -3.53 11.33
C ASN A 79 -19.51 -3.78 12.42
N ALA A 80 -18.49 -4.57 12.07
CA ALA A 80 -17.44 -5.02 12.97
C ALA A 80 -16.05 -4.62 12.45
N ASP A 81 -15.11 -4.44 13.39
CA ASP A 81 -13.74 -4.02 13.08
C ASP A 81 -12.81 -5.21 12.88
N VAL A 82 -13.06 -6.30 13.61
CA VAL A 82 -12.20 -7.49 13.65
C VAL A 82 -13.05 -8.77 13.65
N LEU A 83 -12.55 -9.81 12.98
CA LEU A 83 -13.09 -11.15 13.07
C LEU A 83 -12.16 -11.99 13.94
N VAL A 84 -12.61 -12.37 15.13
CA VAL A 84 -11.85 -13.16 16.10
C VAL A 84 -11.99 -14.64 15.81
N GLU A 85 -10.88 -15.37 15.88
CA GLU A 85 -10.78 -16.81 15.57
C GLU A 85 -11.41 -17.16 14.21
N PRO A 86 -10.97 -16.52 13.11
CA PRO A 86 -11.54 -16.81 11.79
C PRO A 86 -11.22 -18.25 11.38
N SER A 87 -12.19 -18.91 10.78
CA SER A 87 -12.06 -20.24 10.21
C SER A 87 -12.70 -20.27 8.82
N PHE A 88 -12.15 -21.16 7.98
CA PHE A 88 -12.39 -21.16 6.55
C PHE A 88 -12.69 -22.58 6.08
N ASP A 89 -13.85 -22.76 5.46
CA ASP A 89 -14.18 -23.98 4.72
C ASP A 89 -14.21 -23.65 3.23
N SER A 90 -13.52 -24.43 2.41
CA SER A 90 -13.48 -24.22 0.96
C SER A 90 -13.63 -25.53 0.21
N LYS A 91 -14.47 -25.54 -0.84
CA LYS A 91 -14.63 -26.67 -1.76
C LYS A 91 -14.53 -26.18 -3.19
N THR A 92 -13.60 -26.74 -3.96
CA THR A 92 -13.41 -26.39 -5.37
C THR A 92 -13.83 -27.53 -6.29
N LYS A 93 -14.70 -27.25 -7.25
CA LYS A 93 -15.12 -28.16 -8.31
C LYS A 93 -15.30 -27.41 -9.62
N ASN A 94 -14.73 -27.90 -10.72
CA ASN A 94 -14.85 -27.31 -12.06
C ASN A 94 -14.56 -25.79 -12.07
N SER A 95 -13.41 -25.38 -11.53
CA SER A 95 -12.98 -23.97 -11.39
C SER A 95 -13.91 -23.07 -10.56
N THR A 96 -14.92 -23.64 -9.91
CA THR A 96 -15.82 -22.95 -8.99
C THR A 96 -15.45 -23.32 -7.57
N THR A 97 -15.19 -22.32 -6.73
CA THR A 97 -14.87 -22.48 -5.31
C THR A 97 -16.01 -21.95 -4.47
N GLU A 98 -16.64 -22.82 -3.69
CA GLU A 98 -17.50 -22.45 -2.59
C GLU A 98 -16.62 -22.19 -1.37
N LEU A 99 -16.69 -20.98 -0.81
CA LEU A 99 -15.90 -20.55 0.34
C LEU A 99 -16.81 -20.03 1.44
N THR A 100 -16.70 -20.61 2.62
CA THR A 100 -17.38 -20.18 3.83
C THR A 100 -16.36 -19.66 4.83
N VAL A 101 -16.59 -18.45 5.32
CA VAL A 101 -15.83 -17.82 6.41
C VAL A 101 -16.72 -17.74 7.63
N PHE A 102 -16.20 -18.09 8.79
CA PHE A 102 -16.90 -17.93 10.07
C PHE A 102 -15.95 -17.47 11.18
N GLY A 103 -16.52 -16.85 12.22
CA GLY A 103 -15.76 -16.35 13.36
C GLY A 103 -16.64 -15.51 14.29
N TYR A 104 -16.02 -14.83 15.25
CA TYR A 104 -16.71 -13.95 16.18
C TYR A 104 -16.46 -12.49 15.81
N ALA A 105 -17.53 -11.77 15.44
CA ALA A 105 -17.41 -10.36 15.12
C ALA A 105 -17.11 -9.53 16.38
N ALA A 106 -16.17 -8.61 16.28
CA ALA A 106 -15.76 -7.78 17.39
C ALA A 106 -15.56 -6.31 16.99
N THR A 107 -15.75 -5.41 17.96
CA THR A 107 -15.50 -3.97 17.80
C THR A 107 -14.55 -3.45 18.85
N TYR A 108 -13.78 -2.43 18.49
CA TYR A 108 -12.91 -1.75 19.43
C TYR A 108 -13.69 -0.77 20.31
N LYS A 109 -13.41 -0.78 21.60
CA LYS A 109 -13.99 0.14 22.59
C LYS A 109 -12.93 0.67 23.54
N ASN A 110 -13.19 1.86 24.10
CA ASN A 110 -12.44 2.44 25.22
C ASN A 110 -10.92 2.54 24.95
N PHE A 111 -10.53 3.14 23.83
CA PHE A 111 -9.13 3.48 23.57
C PHE A 111 -8.60 4.38 24.69
N ARG A 112 -7.53 3.94 25.35
CA ARG A 112 -6.89 4.70 26.42
C ARG A 112 -5.39 4.47 26.43
N ASN A 113 -4.67 5.42 27.02
CA ASN A 113 -3.26 5.21 27.33
C ASN A 113 -3.11 4.09 28.35
N ILE A 114 -1.98 3.40 28.27
CA ILE A 114 -1.62 2.39 29.27
C ILE A 114 -1.53 3.00 30.68
N GLU A 115 -2.03 2.27 31.67
CA GLU A 115 -2.00 2.63 33.09
C GLU A 115 -1.17 1.60 33.88
N GLU A 116 -0.79 1.94 35.12
CA GLU A 116 0.03 1.05 35.97
C GLU A 116 -0.58 -0.34 36.16
N LYS A 117 -1.91 -0.43 36.23
CA LYS A 117 -2.62 -1.72 36.34
C LYS A 117 -2.41 -2.65 35.14
N ASP A 118 -2.10 -2.09 33.97
CA ASP A 118 -1.86 -2.85 32.74
C ASP A 118 -0.43 -3.38 32.66
N ILE A 119 0.51 -2.75 33.39
CA ILE A 119 1.93 -3.14 33.41
C ILE A 119 2.06 -4.61 33.86
N LYS A 120 1.27 -5.03 34.85
CA LYS A 120 1.24 -6.42 35.31
C LYS A 120 0.86 -7.41 34.20
N PHE A 121 -0.07 -7.04 33.31
CA PHE A 121 -0.42 -7.89 32.16
C PHE A 121 0.70 -7.96 31.13
N LEU A 122 1.42 -6.85 30.92
CA LEU A 122 2.58 -6.82 30.02
C LEU A 122 3.76 -7.62 30.56
N GLU A 123 4.01 -7.58 31.87
CA GLU A 123 5.05 -8.37 32.53
C GLU A 123 4.78 -9.87 32.43
N LEU A 124 3.51 -10.28 32.55
CA LEU A 124 3.11 -11.69 32.43
C LEU A 124 3.13 -12.20 30.98
N LYS A 125 3.00 -11.30 29.99
CA LYS A 125 3.08 -11.64 28.57
C LYS A 125 3.90 -10.60 27.79
N PRO A 126 5.24 -10.63 27.89
CA PRO A 126 6.12 -9.64 27.26
C PRO A 126 6.04 -9.64 25.73
N ASN A 127 5.59 -10.74 25.13
CA ASN A 127 5.40 -10.88 23.67
C ASN A 127 3.99 -10.48 23.18
N ALA A 128 3.10 -10.00 24.07
CA ALA A 128 1.75 -9.59 23.67
C ALA A 128 1.70 -8.23 22.96
N MET A 129 2.80 -7.47 22.97
CA MET A 129 2.87 -6.20 22.27
C MET A 129 3.31 -6.40 20.83
N MET A 130 2.46 -6.02 19.87
CA MET A 130 2.87 -5.90 18.48
C MET A 130 3.84 -4.72 18.35
N LYS A 131 5.06 -5.00 17.87
CA LYS A 131 6.03 -3.95 17.57
C LYS A 131 5.60 -3.27 16.27
N ALA A 132 5.59 -1.94 16.25
CA ALA A 132 5.45 -1.19 15.02
C ALA A 132 6.75 -1.34 14.21
N ASP A 133 6.64 -1.76 12.95
CA ASP A 133 7.78 -1.77 12.04
C ASP A 133 8.21 -0.33 11.78
N VAL A 134 9.40 0.04 12.26
CA VAL A 134 10.00 1.33 11.96
C VAL A 134 10.59 1.23 10.56
N TYR A 135 10.00 1.94 9.60
CA TYR A 135 10.59 2.12 8.28
C TYR A 135 11.89 2.92 8.44
N THR A 136 13.04 2.24 8.40
CA THR A 136 14.31 2.91 8.19
C THR A 136 14.42 3.22 6.70
N PRO A 137 14.55 4.48 6.27
CA PRO A 137 14.83 4.77 4.87
C PRO A 137 16.14 4.05 4.51
N VAL A 138 16.06 3.12 3.55
CA VAL A 138 17.25 2.59 2.90
C VAL A 138 17.96 3.82 2.33
N ALA A 139 19.17 4.10 2.79
CA ALA A 139 20.02 5.08 2.15
C ALA A 139 20.17 4.64 0.69
N ASP A 140 19.44 5.31 -0.20
CA ASP A 140 19.67 5.22 -1.63
C ASP A 140 21.05 5.84 -1.86
N ASN A 141 22.07 5.00 -1.73
CA ASN A 141 23.37 5.26 -2.32
C ASN A 141 23.12 5.26 -3.82
N GLY A 142 22.68 6.41 -4.32
CA GLY A 142 22.42 6.68 -5.72
C GLY A 142 23.65 6.30 -6.52
N LYS A 143 23.70 5.05 -6.99
CA LYS A 143 24.52 4.68 -8.13
C LYS A 143 23.89 5.40 -9.30
N GLY A 144 24.41 6.60 -9.58
CA GLY A 144 24.13 7.35 -10.78
C GLY A 144 24.31 6.41 -11.98
N LYS A 145 23.19 5.85 -12.47
CA LYS A 145 23.16 5.12 -13.72
C LYS A 145 23.45 6.16 -14.79
N GLY A 146 24.67 6.11 -15.33
CA GLY A 146 25.17 6.97 -16.38
C GLY A 146 24.23 6.98 -17.59
N LYS A 147 23.29 7.92 -17.59
CA LYS A 147 22.50 8.29 -18.77
C LYS A 147 23.11 9.46 -19.55
N GLY A 148 24.33 9.88 -19.18
CA GLY A 148 25.08 10.92 -19.90
C GLY A 148 25.82 10.42 -21.14
N LEU A 149 26.06 9.11 -21.29
CA LEU A 149 26.85 8.59 -22.42
C LEU A 149 26.02 8.32 -23.69
N TRP A 150 24.69 8.24 -23.58
CA TRP A 150 23.81 7.99 -24.74
C TRP A 150 23.39 9.25 -25.50
N ILE A 151 23.49 10.44 -24.90
CA ILE A 151 23.07 11.68 -25.55
C ILE A 151 24.16 12.23 -26.49
N LEU A 152 25.44 11.90 -26.27
CA LEU A 152 26.53 12.35 -27.15
C LEU A 152 26.72 11.49 -28.41
N LEU A 153 26.33 10.20 -28.37
CA LEU A 153 26.41 9.33 -29.56
C LEU A 153 25.27 9.59 -30.57
N GLY A 154 24.11 10.06 -30.12
CA GLY A 154 22.98 10.40 -31.01
C GLY A 154 23.21 11.66 -31.86
N SER A 155 24.03 12.61 -31.38
CA SER A 155 24.33 13.86 -32.10
C SER A 155 25.37 13.69 -33.22
N LEU A 156 26.29 12.73 -33.10
CA LEU A 156 27.30 12.46 -34.13
C LEU A 156 26.74 11.68 -35.33
N VAL A 157 25.69 10.87 -35.14
CA VAL A 157 25.07 10.13 -36.25
C VAL A 157 24.20 11.05 -37.11
N LEU A 158 23.56 12.08 -36.53
CA LEU A 158 22.73 13.00 -37.32
C LEU A 158 23.55 13.95 -38.20
N THR A 159 24.76 14.34 -37.80
CA THR A 159 25.63 15.21 -38.60
C THR A 159 26.30 14.47 -39.76
N GLY A 160 26.61 13.17 -39.61
CA GLY A 160 27.16 12.34 -40.69
C GLY A 160 26.18 12.01 -41.83
N ILE A 161 24.87 11.94 -41.53
CA ILE A 161 23.84 11.64 -42.53
C ILE A 161 23.51 12.88 -43.39
N ILE A 162 23.58 14.08 -42.81
CA ILE A 162 23.32 15.32 -43.54
C ILE A 162 24.46 15.65 -44.52
N LEU A 163 25.72 15.31 -44.20
CA LEU A 163 26.86 15.60 -45.07
C LEU A 163 26.95 14.68 -46.30
N LYS A 164 26.37 13.48 -46.27
CA LYS A 164 26.30 12.57 -47.45
C LYS A 164 25.16 12.88 -48.42
N ALA A 165 24.21 13.73 -48.05
CA ALA A 165 23.11 14.14 -48.91
C ALA A 165 23.37 15.46 -49.66
N ALA A 166 24.55 16.07 -49.46
CA ALA A 166 24.92 17.37 -50.03
C ALA A 166 26.22 17.33 -50.88
N LEU A 167 26.66 16.13 -51.31
CA LEU A 167 27.73 15.95 -52.29
C LEU A 167 27.26 15.05 -53.44
#